data_AF-A0A1G5MVC3-F1
#
_entry.id   AF-A0A1G5MVC3-F1
#
_cell.length_a   1.000
_cell.length_b   1.000
_cell.length_c   1.000
_cell.angle_alpha   90.00
_cell.angle_beta   90.00
_cell.angle_gamma   90.00
#
_symmetry.space_group_name_H-M   'P 1'
#
loop_
_entity.id
_entity.type
_entity.pdbx_description
1 polymer ?
#
loop_
_entity_poly.entity_id
_entity_poly.type
_entity_poly.pdbx_seq_one_letter_code
_entity_poly.pdbx_strand_id
1 'polypeptide(L)'
;MRLAIAAISLVVAGAASAGGAQRATIADILAAEGCAIGPHTEQRVSAAGLDVAALDAMVADAEKDAQTVRTGGWIVLPTSLCKIRPPAVRSEIRLDDPEVVALTTAIDAYADLGDRGCFIDGPAIMERVQATRGWDADKAMIEYVRFIAENLRSGDLAFYQASPFHTPPGFQILTGDCADVPEIEAIRQSQAARDREFDALIREDAPKVDCTNDTSPSYEFMASTHERKIPNAWTFFEVKVMTIGAGWYEGTNATQMGSPRPPLCRYR
;
A
#
# COMPACT_ATOMS: atom_id res chain seq x y z
N MET A 1 5.28 72.51 2.39
CA MET A 1 5.86 71.37 1.63
C MET A 1 5.99 70.22 2.60
N ARG A 2 5.03 69.29 2.68
CA ARG A 2 4.84 68.08 1.84
C ARG A 2 5.96 67.03 1.99
N LEU A 3 5.58 65.96 2.69
CA LEU A 3 5.93 64.54 2.54
C LEU A 3 7.38 64.05 2.71
N ALA A 4 7.57 63.12 3.65
CA ALA A 4 7.88 61.73 3.32
C ALA A 4 7.73 60.81 4.55
N ILE A 5 6.58 60.16 4.68
CA ILE A 5 6.42 58.88 5.42
C ILE A 5 6.28 57.83 4.33
N ALA A 6 7.23 56.90 4.21
CA ALA A 6 7.14 55.81 3.25
C ALA A 6 7.69 54.50 3.84
N ALA A 7 6.74 53.59 4.02
CA ALA A 7 6.83 52.14 3.82
C ALA A 7 7.76 51.30 4.73
N ILE A 8 7.19 50.76 5.81
CA ILE A 8 7.50 49.40 6.28
C ILE A 8 6.17 48.65 6.35
N SER A 9 5.82 47.93 5.28
CA SER A 9 4.66 47.04 5.25
C SER A 9 4.83 46.03 4.13
N LEU A 10 5.69 45.01 4.29
CA LEU A 10 5.73 43.89 3.35
C LEU A 10 6.50 42.66 3.89
N VAL A 11 6.10 42.12 5.05
CA VAL A 11 6.51 40.75 5.46
C VAL A 11 5.42 40.08 6.31
N VAL A 12 4.25 39.76 5.73
CA VAL A 12 3.27 38.86 6.42
C VAL A 12 2.67 37.80 5.48
N ALA A 13 2.88 37.87 4.16
CA ALA A 13 2.25 36.93 3.22
C ALA A 13 2.96 35.55 3.08
N GLY A 14 4.11 35.33 3.72
CA GLY A 14 4.92 34.11 3.52
C GLY A 14 4.68 32.96 4.51
N ALA A 15 4.11 33.23 5.69
CA ALA A 15 3.98 32.19 6.73
C ALA A 15 2.79 31.24 6.49
N ALA A 16 1.68 31.77 5.96
CA ALA A 16 0.48 30.96 5.69
C ALA A 16 0.68 29.99 4.51
N SER A 17 1.46 30.39 3.50
CA SER A 17 1.78 29.54 2.35
C SER A 17 2.79 28.45 2.70
N ALA A 18 3.78 28.74 3.55
CA ALA A 18 4.73 27.76 4.04
C ALA A 18 4.06 26.67 4.91
N GLY A 19 3.16 27.06 5.82
CA GLY A 19 2.39 26.11 6.64
C GLY A 19 1.43 25.24 5.81
N GLY A 20 0.81 25.81 4.78
CA GLY A 20 -0.04 25.05 3.84
C GLY A 20 0.75 24.02 3.03
N ALA A 21 1.93 24.39 2.54
CA ALA A 21 2.80 23.49 1.79
C ALA A 21 3.30 22.32 2.66
N GLN A 22 3.73 22.59 3.90
CA GLN A 22 4.14 21.54 4.84
C GLN A 22 2.99 20.57 5.15
N ARG A 23 1.78 21.08 5.42
CA ARG A 23 0.61 20.23 5.65
C ARG A 23 0.31 19.31 4.47
N ALA A 24 0.41 19.81 3.24
CA ALA A 24 0.22 18.98 2.05
C ALA A 24 1.28 17.87 1.96
N THR A 25 2.55 18.18 2.21
CA THR A 25 3.62 17.18 2.21
C THR A 25 3.46 16.14 3.33
N ILE A 26 3.05 16.56 4.53
CA ILE A 26 2.73 15.64 5.63
C ILE A 26 1.57 14.74 5.23
N ALA A 27 0.48 15.29 4.67
CA ALA A 27 -0.65 14.50 4.20
C ALA A 27 -0.24 13.48 3.12
N ASP A 28 0.68 13.84 2.22
CA ASP A 28 1.21 12.91 1.22
C ASP A 28 1.98 11.75 1.84
N ILE A 29 2.86 12.02 2.82
CA ILE A 29 3.57 10.99 3.59
C ILE A 29 2.57 10.10 4.31
N LEU A 30 1.60 10.69 5.01
CA LEU A 30 0.59 9.94 5.76
C LEU A 30 -0.29 9.10 4.85
N ALA A 31 -0.65 9.58 3.65
CA ALA A 31 -1.49 8.83 2.71
C ALA A 31 -0.84 7.52 2.24
N ALA A 32 0.49 7.48 2.12
CA ALA A 32 1.24 6.25 1.83
C ALA A 32 1.36 5.32 3.05
N GLU A 33 1.17 5.86 4.26
CA GLU A 33 1.23 5.14 5.55
C GLU A 33 -0.16 4.76 6.07
N GLY A 34 -1.22 4.91 5.26
CA GLY A 34 -2.58 4.54 5.65
C GLY A 34 -3.32 5.65 6.40
N CYS A 35 -2.90 6.90 6.23
CA CYS A 35 -3.46 8.06 6.92
C CYS A 35 -3.49 7.90 8.45
N ALA A 36 -2.54 7.14 9.00
CA ALA A 36 -2.43 6.81 10.40
C ALA A 36 -1.19 7.44 11.03
N ILE A 37 -1.40 8.14 12.14
CA ILE A 37 -0.38 8.74 12.98
C ILE A 37 -0.16 7.80 14.15
N GLY A 38 1.07 7.31 14.32
CA GLY A 38 1.43 6.37 15.38
C GLY A 38 2.77 6.72 16.03
N PRO A 39 3.34 5.79 16.82
CA PRO A 39 4.49 6.06 17.69
C PRO A 39 5.73 6.62 16.99
N HIS A 40 5.93 6.29 15.71
CA HIS A 40 7.10 6.72 14.92
C HIS A 40 6.78 7.84 13.93
N THR A 41 5.57 8.39 13.90
CA THR A 41 5.18 9.39 12.89
C THR A 41 5.91 10.71 13.09
N GLU A 42 5.99 11.24 14.31
CA GLU A 42 6.72 12.49 14.59
C GLU A 42 8.19 12.41 14.17
N GLN A 43 8.87 11.31 14.50
CA GLN A 43 10.26 11.08 14.11
C GLN A 43 10.43 11.09 12.59
N ARG A 44 9.52 10.48 11.84
CA ARG A 44 9.57 10.47 10.37
C ARG A 44 9.30 11.84 9.76
N VAL A 45 8.33 12.57 10.29
CA VAL A 45 8.04 13.96 9.88
C VAL A 45 9.27 14.83 10.11
N SER A 46 9.89 14.74 11.29
CA SER A 46 11.11 15.47 11.62
C SER A 46 12.30 15.07 10.73
N ALA A 47 12.50 13.78 10.48
CA ALA A 47 13.56 13.27 9.60
C ALA A 47 13.38 13.73 8.13
N ALA A 48 12.15 13.99 7.69
CA ALA A 48 11.84 14.59 6.39
C ALA A 48 12.05 16.12 6.36
N GLY A 49 12.51 16.73 7.46
CA GLY A 49 12.71 18.17 7.57
C GLY A 49 11.41 18.98 7.69
N LEU A 50 10.31 18.31 8.08
CA LEU A 50 8.99 18.92 8.22
C LEU A 50 8.75 19.33 9.68
N ASP A 51 7.92 20.36 9.87
CA ASP A 51 7.58 20.87 11.19
C ASP A 51 6.59 19.94 11.91
N VAL A 52 6.97 19.49 13.11
CA VAL A 52 6.09 18.68 13.96
C VAL A 52 4.87 19.49 14.41
N ALA A 53 4.99 20.82 14.55
CA ALA A 53 3.82 21.65 14.88
C ALA A 53 2.75 21.63 13.78
N ALA A 54 3.13 21.41 12.51
CA ALA A 54 2.17 21.25 11.43
C ALA A 54 1.42 19.91 11.53
N LEU A 55 2.10 18.84 11.98
CA LEU A 55 1.48 17.55 12.30
C LEU A 55 0.51 17.69 13.49
N ASP A 56 0.92 18.34 14.58
CA ASP A 56 0.06 18.58 15.75
C ASP A 56 -1.20 19.36 15.38
N ALA A 57 -1.06 20.37 14.51
CA ALA A 57 -2.19 21.13 14.04
C ALA A 57 -3.13 20.28 13.14
N MET A 58 -2.60 19.33 12.37
CA MET A 58 -3.43 18.35 11.63
C MET A 58 -4.15 17.39 12.58
N VAL A 59 -3.49 16.93 13.65
CA VAL A 59 -4.13 16.12 14.71
C VAL A 59 -5.28 16.89 15.35
N ALA A 60 -5.04 18.15 15.75
CA ALA A 60 -6.07 18.99 16.35
C ALA A 60 -7.26 19.27 15.42
N ASP A 61 -7.02 19.36 14.10
CA ASP A 61 -8.10 19.46 13.10
C ASP A 61 -8.86 18.14 12.94
N ALA A 62 -8.16 17.00 12.97
CA ALA A 62 -8.77 15.68 12.92
C ALA A 62 -9.66 15.41 14.14
N GLU A 63 -9.25 15.82 15.35
CA GLU A 63 -10.05 15.63 16.57
C GLU A 63 -11.42 16.32 16.54
N LYS A 64 -11.63 17.29 15.65
CA LYS A 64 -12.92 17.94 15.45
C LYS A 64 -13.86 17.15 14.52
N ASP A 65 -13.33 16.16 13.80
CA ASP A 65 -14.08 15.31 12.87
C ASP A 65 -14.48 13.99 13.56
N ALA A 66 -15.77 13.67 13.53
CA ALA A 66 -16.32 12.46 14.14
C ALA A 66 -15.87 11.15 13.46
N GLN A 67 -15.30 11.23 12.25
CA GLN A 67 -14.74 10.08 11.54
C GLN A 67 -13.29 9.76 11.95
N THR A 68 -12.67 10.60 12.78
CA THR A 68 -11.34 10.33 13.33
C THR A 68 -11.39 9.16 14.30
N VAL A 69 -10.49 8.20 14.12
CA VAL A 69 -10.42 7.00 14.96
C VAL A 69 -9.18 7.07 15.84
N ARG A 70 -9.37 7.07 17.16
CA ARG A 70 -8.30 6.82 18.14
C ARG A 70 -8.36 5.36 18.57
N THR A 71 -7.24 4.65 18.46
CA THR A 71 -7.16 3.24 18.86
C THR A 71 -5.73 2.90 19.28
N GLY A 72 -5.55 2.38 20.50
CA GLY A 72 -4.22 2.23 21.10
C GLY A 72 -3.42 3.54 21.07
N GLY A 73 -2.17 3.49 20.62
CA GLY A 73 -1.31 4.66 20.40
C GLY A 73 -1.47 5.34 19.03
N TRP A 74 -2.56 5.08 18.31
CA TRP A 74 -2.75 5.53 16.93
C TRP A 74 -3.93 6.49 16.75
N ILE A 75 -3.80 7.38 15.78
CA ILE A 75 -4.85 8.26 15.26
C ILE A 75 -4.98 8.01 13.76
N VAL A 76 -6.12 7.49 13.32
CA VAL A 76 -6.43 7.39 11.88
C VAL A 76 -7.21 8.62 11.49
N LEU A 77 -6.64 9.42 10.60
CA LEU A 77 -7.24 10.65 10.08
C LEU A 77 -8.50 10.32 9.26
N PRO A 78 -9.51 11.20 9.21
CA PRO A 78 -10.70 11.03 8.40
C PRO A 78 -10.38 11.23 6.91
N THR A 79 -11.20 10.68 5.99
CA THR A 79 -10.99 10.79 4.53
C THR A 79 -10.95 12.26 4.07
N SER A 80 -11.69 13.14 4.75
CA SER A 80 -11.72 14.59 4.52
C SER A 80 -10.36 15.27 4.68
N LEU A 81 -9.49 14.73 5.56
CA LEU A 81 -8.15 15.25 5.83
C LEU A 81 -7.06 14.44 5.14
N CYS A 82 -7.26 13.13 5.00
CA CYS A 82 -6.31 12.24 4.35
C CYS A 82 -7.03 11.04 3.73
N LYS A 83 -6.96 10.93 2.40
CA LYS A 83 -7.44 9.78 1.66
C LYS A 83 -6.33 8.73 1.58
N ILE A 84 -6.60 7.53 2.07
CA ILE A 84 -5.67 6.41 2.00
C ILE A 84 -5.48 6.04 0.52
N ARG A 85 -4.23 5.91 0.09
CA ARG A 85 -3.88 5.48 -1.26
C ARG A 85 -3.26 4.10 -1.21
N PRO A 86 -3.38 3.31 -2.29
CA PRO A 86 -2.53 2.15 -2.46
C PRO A 86 -1.06 2.56 -2.29
N PRO A 87 -0.30 1.86 -1.43
CA PRO A 87 1.02 2.32 -1.00
C PRO A 87 2.01 2.32 -2.17
N ALA A 88 2.88 3.33 -2.19
CA ALA A 88 3.99 3.42 -3.14
C ALA A 88 5.22 2.73 -2.52
N VAL A 89 5.37 1.44 -2.78
CA VAL A 89 6.49 0.63 -2.30
C VAL A 89 7.53 0.52 -3.41
N ARG A 90 8.81 0.43 -3.03
CA ARG A 90 9.92 0.18 -3.95
C ARG A 90 10.78 -0.96 -3.42
N SER A 91 10.96 -2.01 -4.21
CA SER A 91 11.80 -3.17 -3.93
C SER A 91 13.19 -3.03 -4.54
N GLU A 92 14.17 -3.74 -4.00
CA GLU A 92 15.45 -3.97 -4.65
C GLU A 92 15.38 -5.06 -5.73
N ILE A 93 14.36 -5.91 -5.73
CA ILE A 93 14.09 -6.89 -6.79
C ILE A 93 13.30 -6.20 -7.93
N ARG A 94 13.63 -6.54 -9.17
CA ARG A 94 13.06 -6.01 -10.41
C ARG A 94 12.57 -7.14 -11.31
N LEU A 95 11.57 -6.84 -12.13
CA LEU A 95 10.99 -7.81 -13.06
C LEU A 95 11.99 -8.33 -14.08
N ASP A 96 12.97 -7.50 -14.45
CA ASP A 96 14.02 -7.81 -15.41
C ASP A 96 15.30 -8.36 -14.77
N ASP A 97 15.30 -8.58 -13.45
CA ASP A 97 16.43 -9.24 -12.79
C ASP A 97 16.58 -10.67 -13.32
N PRO A 98 17.82 -11.15 -13.57
CA PRO A 98 18.05 -12.49 -14.11
C PRO A 98 17.42 -13.61 -13.29
N GLU A 99 17.40 -13.49 -11.96
CA GLU A 99 16.73 -14.41 -11.06
C GLU A 99 15.20 -14.47 -11.26
N VAL A 100 14.55 -13.34 -11.53
CA VAL A 100 13.09 -13.28 -11.74
C VAL A 100 12.75 -13.84 -13.12
N VAL A 101 13.49 -13.42 -14.15
CA VAL A 101 13.32 -13.92 -15.51
C VAL A 101 13.50 -15.43 -15.57
N ALA A 102 14.54 -15.97 -14.92
CA ALA A 102 14.80 -17.41 -14.89
C ALA A 102 13.77 -18.22 -14.09
N LEU A 103 13.00 -17.58 -13.22
CA LEU A 103 12.00 -18.20 -12.34
C LEU A 103 10.57 -17.78 -12.70
N THR A 104 10.39 -17.27 -13.91
CA THR A 104 9.07 -17.03 -14.51
C THR A 104 8.74 -18.17 -15.45
N THR A 105 7.54 -18.75 -15.32
CA THR A 105 7.10 -19.82 -16.22
C THR A 105 6.95 -19.31 -17.65
N ALA A 106 7.24 -20.16 -18.64
CA ALA A 106 7.00 -19.86 -20.05
C ALA A 106 5.52 -19.53 -20.32
N ILE A 107 5.23 -18.75 -21.37
CA ILE A 107 3.87 -18.29 -21.71
C ILE A 107 2.87 -19.45 -21.87
N ASP A 108 3.32 -20.63 -22.29
CA ASP A 108 2.52 -21.81 -22.56
C ASP A 108 2.62 -22.90 -21.48
N ALA A 109 3.24 -22.60 -20.32
CA ALA A 109 3.52 -23.59 -19.28
C ALA A 109 2.29 -24.36 -18.75
N TYR A 110 1.08 -23.78 -18.90
CA TYR A 110 -0.18 -24.39 -18.46
C TYR A 110 -1.19 -24.61 -19.58
N ALA A 111 -0.75 -24.60 -20.85
CA ALA A 111 -1.64 -24.70 -22.01
C ALA A 111 -2.50 -25.99 -21.99
N ASP A 112 -1.96 -27.10 -21.47
CA ASP A 112 -2.68 -28.37 -21.33
C ASP A 112 -3.85 -28.31 -20.33
N LEU A 113 -3.84 -27.32 -19.43
CA LEU A 113 -4.92 -27.04 -18.48
C LEU A 113 -5.88 -25.96 -19.01
N GLY A 114 -5.64 -25.45 -20.22
CA GLY A 114 -6.39 -24.32 -20.78
C GLY A 114 -5.98 -22.96 -20.23
N ASP A 115 -4.87 -22.87 -19.50
CA ASP A 115 -4.35 -21.63 -18.89
C ASP A 115 -3.05 -21.17 -19.58
N ARG A 116 -2.71 -19.88 -19.43
CA ARG A 116 -1.40 -19.34 -19.81
C ARG A 116 -0.41 -19.43 -18.64
N GLY A 117 0.89 -19.32 -18.93
CA GLY A 117 1.94 -19.19 -17.92
C GLY A 117 2.26 -17.74 -17.56
N CYS A 118 3.54 -17.39 -17.51
CA CYS A 118 4.06 -16.11 -17.00
C CYS A 118 3.85 -15.89 -15.49
N PHE A 119 3.83 -16.97 -14.72
CA PHE A 119 3.77 -16.91 -13.27
C PHE A 119 5.17 -16.94 -12.67
N ILE A 120 5.39 -16.11 -11.66
CA ILE A 120 6.64 -16.13 -10.89
C ILE A 120 6.65 -17.25 -9.86
N ASP A 121 7.80 -17.89 -9.68
CA ASP A 121 8.07 -18.79 -8.56
C ASP A 121 8.63 -18.00 -7.37
N GLY A 122 7.74 -17.52 -6.51
CA GLY A 122 8.08 -16.70 -5.35
C GLY A 122 9.08 -17.33 -4.38
N PRO A 123 8.82 -18.56 -3.88
CA PRO A 123 9.76 -19.28 -3.03
C PRO A 123 11.16 -19.40 -3.67
N ALA A 124 11.23 -19.77 -4.95
CA ALA A 124 12.52 -19.89 -5.63
C ALA A 124 13.22 -18.53 -5.79
N ILE A 125 12.49 -17.42 -5.99
CA ILE A 125 13.08 -16.08 -6.05
C ILE A 125 13.74 -15.75 -4.71
N MET A 126 13.06 -16.01 -3.59
CA MET A 126 13.61 -15.76 -2.25
C MET A 126 14.88 -16.59 -1.99
N GLU A 127 14.89 -17.87 -2.37
CA GLU A 127 16.09 -18.71 -2.26
C GLU A 127 17.23 -18.21 -3.16
N ARG A 128 16.89 -17.78 -4.38
CA ARG A 128 17.87 -17.31 -5.36
C ARG A 128 18.54 -16.02 -4.90
N VAL A 129 17.79 -15.02 -4.41
CA VAL A 129 18.39 -13.75 -3.95
C VAL A 129 19.26 -13.94 -2.72
N GLN A 130 18.96 -14.91 -1.84
CA GLN A 130 19.87 -15.28 -0.76
C GLN A 130 21.19 -15.82 -1.33
N ALA A 131 21.12 -16.70 -2.33
CA ALA A 131 22.30 -17.28 -2.96
C ALA A 131 23.11 -16.29 -3.82
N THR A 132 22.45 -15.40 -4.56
CA THR A 132 23.11 -14.51 -5.54
C THR A 132 23.47 -13.14 -4.98
N ARG A 133 22.66 -12.60 -4.05
CA ARG A 133 22.87 -11.27 -3.44
C ARG A 133 23.39 -11.35 -2.00
N GLY A 134 23.47 -12.55 -1.41
CA GLY A 134 23.93 -12.74 -0.03
C GLY A 134 22.98 -12.17 1.03
N TRP A 135 21.70 -12.00 0.67
CA TRP A 135 20.69 -11.54 1.62
C TRP A 135 20.40 -12.62 2.67
N ASP A 136 20.08 -12.21 3.89
CA ASP A 136 19.47 -13.11 4.86
C ASP A 136 18.00 -13.38 4.51
N ALA A 137 17.41 -14.35 5.20
CA ALA A 137 16.04 -14.77 4.96
C ALA A 137 15.02 -13.63 5.20
N ASP A 138 15.27 -12.76 6.19
CA ASP A 138 14.36 -11.66 6.54
C ASP A 138 14.35 -10.60 5.45
N LYS A 139 15.53 -10.17 4.98
CA LYS A 139 15.64 -9.25 3.85
C LYS A 139 15.06 -9.86 2.58
N ALA A 140 15.33 -11.14 2.30
CA ALA A 140 14.78 -11.81 1.13
C ALA A 140 13.24 -11.84 1.14
N MET A 141 12.62 -12.18 2.28
CA MET A 141 11.17 -12.17 2.45
C MET A 141 10.59 -10.76 2.30
N ILE A 142 11.18 -9.77 2.99
CA ILE A 142 10.69 -8.38 2.95
C ILE A 142 10.80 -7.82 1.52
N GLU A 143 11.94 -7.99 0.85
CA GLU A 143 12.14 -7.49 -0.51
C GLU A 143 11.28 -8.22 -1.54
N TYR A 144 11.02 -9.52 -1.36
CA TYR A 144 10.07 -10.26 -2.18
C TYR A 144 8.65 -9.69 -2.04
N VAL A 145 8.16 -9.49 -0.82
CA VAL A 145 6.82 -8.92 -0.62
C VAL A 145 6.74 -7.47 -1.11
N ARG A 146 7.80 -6.68 -0.93
CA ARG A 146 7.91 -5.32 -1.51
C ARG A 146 7.87 -5.36 -3.04
N PHE A 147 8.51 -6.35 -3.65
CA PHE A 147 8.50 -6.54 -5.11
C PHE A 147 7.10 -6.84 -5.62
N ILE A 148 6.38 -7.74 -4.95
CA ILE A 148 4.98 -8.00 -5.30
C ILE A 148 4.13 -6.74 -5.10
N ALA A 149 4.26 -6.05 -3.97
CA ALA A 149 3.51 -4.84 -3.68
C ALA A 149 3.74 -3.72 -4.71
N GLU A 150 5.00 -3.48 -5.09
CA GLU A 150 5.39 -2.50 -6.13
C GLU A 150 4.72 -2.83 -7.46
N ASN A 151 4.79 -4.09 -7.90
CA ASN A 151 4.30 -4.47 -9.22
C ASN A 151 2.77 -4.67 -9.27
N LEU A 152 2.13 -5.04 -8.15
CA LEU A 152 0.67 -4.95 -8.01
C LEU A 152 0.19 -3.51 -8.12
N ARG A 153 0.95 -2.56 -7.56
CA ARG A 153 0.65 -1.13 -7.58
C ARG A 153 0.84 -0.51 -8.96
N SER A 154 1.88 -0.88 -9.69
CA SER A 154 2.11 -0.42 -11.07
C SER A 154 1.18 -1.11 -12.07
N GLY A 155 0.66 -2.28 -11.70
CA GLY A 155 -0.16 -3.13 -12.56
C GLY A 155 0.68 -4.10 -13.40
N ASP A 156 1.97 -4.22 -13.15
CA ASP A 156 2.84 -5.15 -13.89
C ASP A 156 2.71 -6.60 -13.39
N LEU A 157 2.10 -6.81 -12.22
CA LEU A 157 1.66 -8.11 -11.72
C LEU A 157 0.15 -8.12 -11.41
N ALA A 158 -0.47 -9.30 -11.46
CA ALA A 158 -1.77 -9.55 -10.83
C ALA A 158 -1.85 -10.94 -10.21
N PHE A 159 -2.68 -11.06 -9.17
CA PHE A 159 -3.13 -12.34 -8.62
C PHE A 159 -4.63 -12.44 -8.87
N TYR A 160 -4.99 -12.86 -10.08
CA TYR A 160 -6.33 -12.69 -10.62
C TYR A 160 -7.05 -14.00 -10.86
N GLN A 161 -8.28 -14.09 -10.35
CA GLN A 161 -9.27 -15.05 -10.81
C GLN A 161 -10.66 -14.48 -10.53
N ALA A 162 -11.59 -14.64 -11.47
CA ALA A 162 -12.97 -14.16 -11.32
C ALA A 162 -13.77 -15.02 -10.32
N SER A 163 -13.39 -16.29 -10.18
CA SER A 163 -14.01 -17.24 -9.27
C SER A 163 -13.27 -17.28 -7.92
N PRO A 164 -13.98 -17.17 -6.77
CA PRO A 164 -13.36 -17.38 -5.46
C PRO A 164 -13.03 -18.85 -5.19
N PHE A 165 -13.53 -19.78 -6.01
CA PHE A 165 -13.33 -21.22 -5.84
C PHE A 165 -12.07 -21.75 -6.54
N HIS A 166 -11.37 -20.90 -7.29
CA HIS A 166 -10.15 -21.26 -7.99
C HIS A 166 -9.06 -20.29 -7.55
N THR A 167 -8.01 -20.80 -6.91
CA THR A 167 -6.85 -19.99 -6.54
C THR A 167 -5.97 -19.78 -7.78
N PRO A 168 -5.58 -18.54 -8.10
CA PRO A 168 -4.60 -18.27 -9.15
C PRO A 168 -3.31 -19.10 -8.92
N PRO A 169 -2.66 -19.62 -9.97
CA PRO A 169 -1.40 -20.37 -9.83
C PRO A 169 -0.28 -19.59 -9.15
N GLY A 170 -0.29 -18.26 -9.28
CA GLY A 170 0.69 -17.36 -8.69
C GLY A 170 0.42 -15.92 -9.11
N PHE A 171 1.41 -15.03 -8.91
CA PHE A 171 1.38 -13.70 -9.49
C PHE A 171 1.81 -13.77 -10.96
N GLN A 172 0.93 -13.34 -11.86
CA GLN A 172 1.19 -13.34 -13.30
C GLN A 172 1.82 -12.02 -13.72
N ILE A 173 2.86 -12.07 -14.54
CA ILE A 173 3.46 -10.91 -15.22
C ILE A 173 2.52 -10.41 -16.31
N LEU A 174 2.30 -9.10 -16.36
CA LEU A 174 1.36 -8.45 -17.29
C LEU A 174 2.04 -7.41 -18.20
N THR A 175 3.32 -7.65 -18.51
CA THR A 175 4.15 -6.79 -19.35
C THR A 175 4.75 -7.59 -20.50
N GLY A 176 5.15 -6.90 -21.57
CA GLY A 176 5.71 -7.53 -22.77
C GLY A 176 4.78 -8.60 -23.35
N ASP A 177 5.36 -9.73 -23.74
CA ASP A 177 4.60 -10.86 -24.32
C ASP A 177 3.65 -11.53 -23.30
N CYS A 178 3.88 -11.34 -22.00
CA CYS A 178 3.01 -11.84 -20.93
C CYS A 178 1.78 -10.96 -20.70
N ALA A 179 1.70 -9.77 -21.31
CA ALA A 179 0.53 -8.89 -21.19
C ALA A 179 -0.68 -9.35 -22.02
N ASP A 180 -0.45 -10.20 -23.02
CA ASP A 180 -1.52 -10.82 -23.80
C ASP A 180 -2.08 -11.98 -22.98
N VAL A 181 -3.17 -11.77 -22.25
CA VAL A 181 -3.95 -12.82 -21.57
C VAL A 181 -5.44 -12.59 -21.82
N PRO A 182 -6.27 -13.63 -21.96
CA PRO A 182 -7.70 -13.47 -22.27
C PRO A 182 -8.43 -12.54 -21.31
N GLU A 183 -8.04 -12.54 -20.03
CA GLU A 183 -8.66 -11.78 -18.96
C GLU A 183 -8.07 -10.38 -18.76
N ILE A 184 -7.17 -9.90 -19.62
CA ILE A 184 -6.41 -8.67 -19.39
C ILE A 184 -7.31 -7.46 -19.12
N GLU A 185 -8.43 -7.31 -19.85
CA GLU A 185 -9.37 -6.21 -19.62
C GLU A 185 -9.97 -6.25 -18.22
N ALA A 186 -10.40 -7.44 -17.76
CA ALA A 186 -10.97 -7.63 -16.44
C ALA A 186 -9.93 -7.42 -15.32
N ILE A 187 -8.69 -7.84 -15.56
CA ILE A 187 -7.56 -7.57 -14.66
C ILE A 187 -7.34 -6.06 -14.50
N ARG A 188 -7.25 -5.32 -15.62
CA ARG A 188 -7.05 -3.85 -15.60
C ARG A 188 -8.21 -3.13 -14.95
N GLN A 189 -9.45 -3.56 -15.24
CA GLN A 189 -10.64 -3.04 -14.57
C GLN A 189 -10.58 -3.27 -13.06
N SER A 190 -10.15 -4.47 -12.64
CA SER A 190 -10.02 -4.81 -11.22
C SER A 190 -8.95 -3.99 -10.50
N GLN A 191 -7.76 -3.85 -11.09
CA GLN A 191 -6.69 -3.03 -10.54
C GLN A 191 -7.13 -1.55 -10.39
N ALA A 192 -7.76 -0.99 -11.42
CA ALA A 192 -8.27 0.37 -11.38
C ALA A 192 -9.38 0.56 -10.34
N ALA A 193 -10.28 -0.42 -10.19
CA ALA A 193 -11.33 -0.38 -9.18
C ALA A 193 -10.77 -0.51 -7.76
N ARG A 194 -9.87 -1.47 -7.51
CA ARG A 194 -9.15 -1.64 -6.25
C ARG A 194 -8.47 -0.33 -5.85
N ASP A 195 -7.72 0.30 -6.76
CA ASP A 195 -6.98 1.52 -6.47
C ASP A 195 -7.90 2.72 -6.17
N ARG A 196 -9.02 2.84 -6.90
CA ARG A 196 -10.02 3.90 -6.69
C ARG A 196 -10.74 3.76 -5.35
N GLU A 197 -11.10 2.53 -4.98
CA GLU A 197 -11.90 2.19 -3.80
C GLU A 197 -11.05 1.90 -2.55
N PHE A 198 -9.72 1.94 -2.67
CA PHE A 198 -8.79 1.48 -1.64
C PHE A 198 -9.05 2.09 -0.26
N ASP A 199 -9.25 3.42 -0.18
CA ASP A 199 -9.58 4.12 1.08
C ASP A 199 -10.85 3.57 1.74
N ALA A 200 -11.91 3.41 0.95
CA ALA A 200 -13.19 2.94 1.45
C ALA A 200 -13.10 1.48 1.91
N LEU A 201 -12.42 0.63 1.13
CA LEU A 201 -12.20 -0.77 1.47
C LEU A 201 -11.46 -0.93 2.81
N ILE A 202 -10.33 -0.23 3.00
CA ILE A 202 -9.56 -0.30 4.24
C ILE A 202 -10.38 0.21 5.44
N ARG A 203 -11.03 1.37 5.31
CA ARG A 203 -11.78 1.98 6.42
C ARG A 203 -13.02 1.20 6.82
N GLU A 204 -13.70 0.58 5.86
CA GLU A 204 -14.88 -0.27 6.10
C GLU A 204 -14.50 -1.61 6.75
N ASP A 205 -13.32 -2.13 6.46
CA ASP A 205 -12.82 -3.39 6.99
C ASP A 205 -12.18 -3.26 8.38
N ALA A 206 -11.46 -2.16 8.62
CA ALA A 206 -10.71 -1.90 9.85
C ALA A 206 -11.44 -2.19 11.19
N PRO A 207 -12.74 -1.85 11.38
CA PRO A 207 -13.44 -2.13 12.62
C PRO A 207 -13.61 -3.64 12.92
N LYS A 208 -13.50 -4.48 11.90
CA LYS A 208 -13.74 -5.93 11.95
C LYS A 208 -12.47 -6.71 12.26
N VAL A 209 -11.31 -6.05 12.19
CA VAL A 209 -9.98 -6.62 12.39
C VAL A 209 -9.42 -6.19 13.74
N ASP A 210 -8.92 -7.15 14.52
CA ASP A 210 -8.20 -6.89 15.75
C ASP A 210 -6.69 -6.72 15.46
N CYS A 211 -6.05 -5.69 16.01
CA CYS A 211 -4.62 -5.45 15.79
C CYS A 211 -3.70 -6.51 16.44
N THR A 212 -4.22 -7.40 17.29
CA THR A 212 -3.43 -8.44 17.96
C THR A 212 -3.30 -9.72 17.14
N ASN A 213 -4.09 -9.88 16.06
CA ASN A 213 -4.15 -11.09 15.26
C ASN A 213 -3.96 -10.80 13.76
N ASP A 214 -3.41 -11.74 13.00
CA ASP A 214 -3.32 -11.65 11.53
C ASP A 214 -4.66 -12.02 10.85
N THR A 215 -5.68 -11.20 11.08
CA THR A 215 -7.01 -11.37 10.46
C THR A 215 -7.35 -10.26 9.47
N SER A 216 -6.34 -9.51 8.99
CA SER A 216 -6.53 -8.44 8.01
C SER A 216 -6.12 -8.91 6.61
N PRO A 217 -6.89 -8.56 5.57
CA PRO A 217 -8.26 -8.06 5.64
C PRO A 217 -9.22 -9.08 6.29
N SER A 218 -10.35 -8.61 6.83
CA SER A 218 -11.34 -9.50 7.44
C SER A 218 -12.03 -10.40 6.41
N TYR A 219 -12.72 -11.45 6.88
CA TYR A 219 -13.52 -12.31 6.00
C TYR A 219 -14.64 -11.54 5.26
N GLU A 220 -15.06 -10.38 5.78
CA GLU A 220 -16.09 -9.54 5.16
C GLU A 220 -15.54 -8.66 4.02
N PHE A 221 -14.21 -8.52 3.90
CA PHE A 221 -13.59 -7.74 2.83
C PHE A 221 -14.05 -8.20 1.44
N MET A 222 -14.23 -9.52 1.26
CA MET A 222 -14.72 -10.10 0.02
C MET A 222 -16.14 -9.58 -0.34
N ALA A 223 -17.02 -9.45 0.65
CA ALA A 223 -18.36 -8.89 0.43
C ALA A 223 -18.26 -7.43 -0.05
N SER A 224 -17.41 -6.62 0.59
CA SER A 224 -17.18 -5.21 0.21
C SER A 224 -16.63 -5.07 -1.21
N THR A 225 -15.76 -5.99 -1.66
CA THR A 225 -15.25 -5.99 -3.04
C THR A 225 -16.30 -6.40 -4.07
N HIS A 226 -17.17 -7.36 -3.73
CA HIS A 226 -18.27 -7.80 -4.58
C HIS A 226 -19.33 -6.72 -4.77
N GLU A 227 -19.73 -6.03 -3.69
CA GLU A 227 -20.66 -4.88 -3.76
C GLU A 227 -20.15 -3.75 -4.67
N ARG A 228 -18.83 -3.55 -4.68
CA ARG A 228 -18.14 -2.58 -5.55
C ARG A 228 -17.88 -3.09 -6.97
N LYS A 229 -18.29 -4.32 -7.28
CA LYS A 229 -18.13 -4.97 -8.59
C LYS A 229 -16.67 -5.00 -9.04
N ILE A 230 -15.75 -5.27 -8.11
CA ILE A 230 -14.34 -5.51 -8.43
C ILE A 230 -14.24 -6.94 -9.00
N PRO A 231 -13.84 -7.13 -10.27
CA PRO A 231 -13.89 -8.45 -10.92
C PRO A 231 -13.01 -9.53 -10.26
N ASN A 232 -11.88 -9.14 -9.66
CA ASN A 232 -10.98 -10.09 -9.01
C ASN A 232 -11.54 -10.55 -7.67
N ALA A 233 -11.91 -11.83 -7.58
CA ALA A 233 -12.36 -12.45 -6.33
C ALA A 233 -11.25 -12.51 -5.26
N TRP A 234 -9.99 -12.36 -5.66
CA TRP A 234 -8.80 -12.41 -4.81
C TRP A 234 -8.23 -11.03 -4.45
N THR A 235 -9.02 -9.96 -4.65
CA THR A 235 -8.59 -8.58 -4.32
C THR A 235 -8.13 -8.44 -2.86
N PHE A 236 -8.73 -9.18 -1.91
CA PHE A 236 -8.31 -9.17 -0.51
C PHE A 236 -6.85 -9.61 -0.34
N PHE A 237 -6.40 -10.59 -1.13
CA PHE A 237 -5.05 -11.11 -1.06
C PHE A 237 -4.04 -10.12 -1.66
N GLU A 238 -4.36 -9.50 -2.80
CA GLU A 238 -3.54 -8.42 -3.35
C GLU A 238 -3.38 -7.27 -2.35
N VAL A 239 -4.49 -6.83 -1.74
CA VAL A 239 -4.46 -5.76 -0.73
C VAL A 239 -3.63 -6.16 0.51
N LYS A 240 -3.74 -7.42 0.97
CA LYS A 240 -2.90 -7.95 2.06
C LYS A 240 -1.42 -7.83 1.71
N VAL A 241 -1.00 -8.34 0.56
CA VAL A 241 0.40 -8.33 0.16
C VAL A 241 0.92 -6.90 -0.06
N MET A 242 0.12 -6.02 -0.66
CA MET A 242 0.46 -4.59 -0.82
C MET A 242 0.72 -3.91 0.53
N THR A 243 -0.11 -4.19 1.53
CA THR A 243 -0.03 -3.55 2.84
C THR A 243 1.08 -4.15 3.71
N ILE A 244 1.39 -5.45 3.59
CA ILE A 244 2.61 -6.03 4.18
C ILE A 244 3.85 -5.40 3.56
N GLY A 245 3.94 -5.31 2.22
CA GLY A 245 5.09 -4.72 1.53
C GLY A 245 5.31 -3.25 1.86
N ALA A 246 4.23 -2.55 2.23
CA ALA A 246 4.28 -1.16 2.70
C ALA A 246 4.67 -1.01 4.18
N GLY A 247 4.88 -2.10 4.92
CA GLY A 247 5.19 -2.05 6.34
C GLY A 247 3.99 -1.64 7.20
N TRP A 248 2.76 -1.95 6.77
CA TRP A 248 1.56 -1.77 7.59
C TRP A 248 1.29 -2.97 8.52
N TYR A 249 2.24 -3.90 8.56
CA TYR A 249 2.32 -4.99 9.52
C TYR A 249 3.59 -4.82 10.34
N GLU A 250 3.45 -4.92 11.66
CA GLU A 250 4.55 -4.83 12.61
C GLU A 250 5.11 -6.23 12.89
N GLY A 251 6.43 -6.37 12.90
CA GLY A 251 7.11 -7.64 13.22
C GLY A 251 7.20 -8.64 12.05
N THR A 252 6.89 -8.23 10.82
CA THR A 252 7.08 -9.07 9.63
C THR A 252 8.54 -9.49 9.47
N ASN A 253 8.79 -10.78 9.28
CA ASN A 253 10.10 -11.39 9.04
C ASN A 253 9.94 -12.69 8.21
N ALA A 254 11.02 -13.46 8.01
CA ALA A 254 11.01 -14.67 7.19
C ALA A 254 10.02 -15.76 7.65
N THR A 255 9.66 -15.77 8.93
CA THR A 255 8.85 -16.83 9.55
C THR A 255 7.51 -16.34 10.09
N GLN A 256 7.30 -15.01 10.15
CA GLN A 256 6.13 -14.39 10.72
C GLN A 256 5.65 -13.27 9.80
N MET A 257 4.35 -13.27 9.47
CA MET A 257 3.74 -12.17 8.72
C MET A 257 3.66 -10.87 9.54
N GLY A 258 3.77 -10.95 10.87
CA GLY A 258 3.56 -9.84 11.77
C GLY A 258 2.08 -9.60 12.10
N SER A 259 1.79 -8.49 12.76
CA SER A 259 0.43 -8.07 13.12
C SER A 259 0.06 -6.80 12.38
N PRO A 260 -1.19 -6.66 11.88
CA PRO A 260 -1.61 -5.43 11.24
C PRO A 260 -1.58 -4.26 12.23
N ARG A 261 -1.22 -3.07 11.75
CA ARG A 261 -1.38 -1.81 12.50
C ARG A 261 -2.52 -0.98 11.91
N PRO A 262 -3.07 0.00 12.66
CA PRO A 262 -3.99 0.98 12.08
C PRO A 262 -3.37 1.63 10.83
N PRO A 263 -4.15 1.85 9.75
CA PRO A 263 -5.61 1.79 9.68
C PRO A 263 -6.19 0.40 9.40
N LEU A 264 -5.40 -0.67 9.27
CA LEU A 264 -5.91 -2.00 8.88
C LEU A 264 -6.75 -2.69 9.95
N CYS A 265 -6.65 -2.22 11.19
CA CYS A 265 -7.21 -2.86 12.37
C CYS A 265 -7.56 -1.82 13.44
N ARG A 266 -8.22 -2.28 14.50
CA ARG A 266 -8.39 -1.54 15.76
C ARG A 266 -8.00 -2.40 16.95
N TYR A 267 -7.35 -1.80 17.94
CA TYR A 267 -7.21 -2.39 19.27
C TYR A 267 -8.58 -2.36 19.96
N ARG A 268 -8.95 -3.49 20.58
CA ARG A 268 -10.20 -3.68 21.32
C ARG A 268 -9.98 -3.62 22.83
#